data_AF-A0A4R9GHR7-F1
#
_entry.id   AF-A0A4R9GHR7-F1
#
_cell.length_a   1.000
_cell.length_b   1.000
_cell.length_c   1.000
_cell.angle_alpha   90.00
_cell.angle_beta   90.00
_cell.angle_gamma   90.00
#
_symmetry.space_group_name_H-M   'P 1'
#
loop_
_entity.id
_entity.type
_entity.pdbx_description
1 polymer ?
#
loop_
_entity_poly.entity_id
_entity_poly.type
_entity_poly.pdbx_seq_one_letter_code
_entity_poly.pdbx_strand_id
1 'polypeptide(L)'
;MASNQVYSFLFQSRDSASSLYVLFGGIVDPVTSHIEQLDVVAVGNGELINIQLSGATFKDVSNICQKIKYEGRQLKNLTNKLSELFQNSGQSDDFMEQLLHYINKKEDEKIRYLITQVENQALGNVKPDIQVWYSLMDREKADEISVSREPLENIGSAGEEGPPSMEESSATPSPAALTIDSSIPQNAVRVQFKFILSPVSGIPVNQLKPGDQILVQLLAGDPTTLGVIDTMKLKTEDGSIRPVPATIVATENKGTESETVIRIGADIFGKVYEEENTIKVRPYTGEKGPSKGSAISQHSASSTEAGESSLLLTVLIALGIVGIGMVAVFVFLF
;
A
#
# COMPACT_ATOMS: atom_id res chain seq x y z
N MET A 1 35.25 23.26 10.32
CA MET A 1 33.85 23.48 9.89
C MET A 1 33.21 24.44 10.88
N ALA A 2 32.32 25.32 10.44
CA ALA A 2 31.63 26.24 11.36
C ALA A 2 30.84 25.41 12.39
N SER A 3 30.94 25.72 13.68
CA SER A 3 30.42 24.89 14.79
C SER A 3 28.88 24.87 14.90
N ASN A 4 28.18 25.22 13.83
CA ASN A 4 26.73 25.38 13.79
C ASN A 4 26.10 24.65 12.58
N GLN A 5 26.80 23.71 11.96
CA GLN A 5 26.33 22.97 10.78
C GLN A 5 26.19 21.49 11.10
N VAL A 6 25.02 20.93 10.79
CA VAL A 6 24.69 19.52 10.95
C VAL A 6 24.30 18.92 9.60
N TYR A 7 24.44 17.61 9.44
CA TYR A 7 23.96 16.90 8.26
C TYR A 7 22.58 16.33 8.53
N SER A 8 21.61 16.64 7.67
CA SER A 8 20.42 15.79 7.57
C SER A 8 20.74 14.61 6.69
N PHE A 9 20.60 13.42 7.25
CA PHE A 9 20.84 12.15 6.62
C PHE A 9 19.54 11.37 6.54
N LEU A 10 19.04 11.15 5.33
CA LEU A 10 17.79 10.47 5.05
C LEU A 10 18.08 9.27 4.16
N PHE A 11 17.41 8.15 4.42
CA PHE A 11 17.42 7.06 3.46
C PHE A 11 16.10 6.32 3.44
N GLN A 12 15.86 5.68 2.31
CA GLN A 12 14.77 4.75 2.11
C GLN A 12 15.35 3.44 1.61
N SER A 13 15.02 2.35 2.30
CA SER A 13 15.41 0.99 1.93
C SER A 13 14.18 0.22 1.49
N ARG A 14 14.26 -0.45 0.33
CA ARG A 14 13.18 -1.24 -0.26
C ARG A 14 13.68 -2.64 -0.57
N ASP A 15 13.13 -3.63 0.10
CA ASP A 15 13.35 -5.03 -0.23
C ASP A 15 12.10 -5.62 -0.89
N SER A 16 12.14 -5.70 -2.22
CA SER A 16 11.07 -6.28 -3.02
C SER A 16 10.85 -7.77 -2.73
N ALA A 17 11.86 -8.50 -2.24
CA ALA A 17 11.73 -9.93 -1.95
C ALA A 17 10.92 -10.19 -0.67
N SER A 18 11.12 -9.38 0.36
CA SER A 18 10.40 -9.49 1.64
C SER A 18 9.22 -8.52 1.77
N SER A 19 8.93 -7.73 0.72
CA SER A 19 7.93 -6.64 0.73
C SER A 19 8.15 -5.71 1.93
N LEU A 20 9.41 -5.45 2.25
CA LEU A 20 9.79 -4.68 3.41
C LEU A 20 10.36 -3.34 2.98
N TYR A 21 9.92 -2.32 3.68
CA TYR A 21 10.25 -0.94 3.36
C TYR A 21 10.65 -0.24 4.65
N VAL A 22 11.84 0.35 4.67
CA VAL A 22 12.36 1.10 5.81
C VAL A 22 12.55 2.55 5.39
N LEU A 23 12.03 3.46 6.20
CA LEU A 23 12.29 4.89 6.09
C LEU A 23 13.07 5.34 7.31
N PHE A 24 14.14 6.09 7.07
CA PHE A 24 15.00 6.63 8.10
C PHE A 24 15.25 8.11 7.85
N GLY A 25 15.20 8.89 8.92
CA GLY A 25 15.76 10.21 9.00
C GLY A 25 16.66 10.33 10.21
N GLY A 26 17.77 11.03 10.07
CA GLY A 26 18.67 11.36 11.17
C GLY A 26 19.34 12.72 10.99
N ILE A 27 19.68 13.35 12.10
CA ILE A 27 20.51 14.55 12.17
C ILE A 27 21.87 14.11 12.72
N VAL A 28 22.91 14.30 11.92
CA VAL A 28 24.28 13.93 12.22
C VAL A 28 25.07 15.20 12.51
N ASP A 29 25.64 15.30 13.70
CA ASP A 29 26.55 16.38 14.03
C ASP A 29 28.00 15.98 13.67
N PRO A 30 28.64 16.66 12.71
CA PRO A 30 30.01 16.36 12.30
C PRO A 30 31.06 16.73 13.34
N VAL A 31 30.72 17.50 14.38
CA VAL A 31 31.65 17.90 15.45
C VAL A 31 31.68 16.86 16.55
N THR A 32 30.52 16.37 16.97
CA THR A 32 30.40 15.33 17.99
C THR A 32 30.49 13.92 17.42
N SER A 33 30.44 13.76 16.09
CA SER A 33 30.45 12.46 15.40
C SER A 33 29.35 11.52 15.90
N HIS A 34 28.17 12.07 16.20
CA HIS A 34 27.02 11.33 16.69
C HIS A 34 25.75 11.70 15.93
N ILE A 35 24.78 10.78 15.97
CA ILE A 35 23.42 11.05 15.51
C ILE A 35 22.64 11.68 16.68
N GLU A 36 22.34 12.97 16.60
CA GLU A 36 21.63 13.71 17.64
C GLU A 36 20.15 13.33 17.70
N GLN A 37 19.53 13.16 16.53
CA GLN A 37 18.13 12.77 16.39
C GLN A 37 18.00 11.74 15.30
N LEU A 38 17.11 10.78 15.53
CA LEU A 38 16.73 9.82 14.51
C LEU A 38 15.29 9.41 14.64
N ASP A 39 14.70 9.12 13.49
CA ASP A 39 13.41 8.50 13.36
C ASP A 39 13.51 7.42 12.30
N VAL A 40 13.08 6.21 12.66
CA VAL A 40 12.98 5.09 11.75
C VAL A 40 11.60 4.48 11.83
N VAL A 41 11.12 3.98 10.71
CA VAL A 41 9.92 3.16 10.62
C VAL A 41 10.11 2.07 9.58
N ALA A 42 9.67 0.85 9.92
CA ALA A 42 9.61 -0.25 8.98
C ALA A 42 8.16 -0.63 8.72
N VAL A 43 7.82 -0.82 7.44
CA VAL A 43 6.47 -1.13 6.97
C VAL A 43 6.51 -2.27 5.97
N GLY A 44 5.42 -3.04 5.90
CA GLY A 44 5.22 -4.07 4.88
C GLY A 44 4.60 -3.55 3.58
N ASN A 45 4.33 -2.25 3.49
CA ASN A 45 3.73 -1.60 2.32
C ASN A 45 4.56 -0.37 1.91
N GLY A 46 5.13 -0.42 0.70
CA GLY A 46 6.02 0.61 0.17
C GLY A 46 5.37 1.96 -0.10
N GLU A 47 4.04 2.01 -0.26
CA GLU A 47 3.30 3.25 -0.46
C GLU A 47 3.36 4.19 0.75
N LEU A 48 3.48 3.62 1.96
CA LEU A 48 3.57 4.40 3.19
C LEU A 48 4.86 5.23 3.27
N ILE A 49 5.88 4.85 2.51
CA ILE A 49 7.18 5.51 2.55
C ILE A 49 7.67 5.95 1.16
N ASN A 50 6.81 5.98 0.13
CA ASN A 50 7.17 6.39 -1.21
C ASN A 50 7.27 7.93 -1.33
N ILE A 51 8.24 8.50 -0.63
CA ILE A 51 8.54 9.93 -0.67
C ILE A 51 9.79 10.21 -1.49
N GLN A 52 9.80 11.35 -2.18
CA GLN A 52 10.98 11.83 -2.86
C GLN A 52 11.93 12.45 -1.85
N LEU A 53 13.04 11.77 -1.55
CA LEU A 53 14.03 12.25 -0.59
C LEU A 53 14.78 13.51 -1.06
N SER A 54 14.85 13.72 -2.38
CA SER A 54 15.46 14.90 -3.00
C SER A 54 14.66 16.18 -2.72
N GLY A 55 14.90 16.79 -1.56
CA GLY A 55 14.22 17.99 -1.09
C GLY A 55 13.40 17.81 0.19
N ALA A 56 13.28 16.57 0.69
CA ALA A 56 12.66 16.31 1.99
C ALA A 56 13.58 16.76 3.13
N THR A 57 12.99 17.28 4.21
CA THR A 57 13.70 17.59 5.44
C THR A 57 13.57 16.46 6.46
N PHE A 58 14.44 16.45 7.48
CA PHE A 58 14.27 15.54 8.63
C PHE A 58 12.89 15.66 9.28
N LYS A 59 12.30 16.87 9.34
CA LYS A 59 10.95 17.09 9.87
C LYS A 59 9.88 16.37 9.07
N ASP A 60 9.96 16.41 7.74
CA ASP A 60 8.99 15.74 6.87
C ASP A 60 9.04 14.23 7.08
N VAL A 61 10.25 13.67 7.15
CA VAL A 61 10.48 12.24 7.43
C VAL A 61 10.02 11.86 8.84
N SER A 62 10.33 12.68 9.84
CA SER A 62 9.90 12.46 11.23
C SER A 62 8.38 12.47 11.36
N ASN A 63 7.69 13.44 10.75
CA ASN A 63 6.23 13.52 10.73
C ASN A 63 5.59 12.28 10.09
N ILE A 64 6.17 11.79 8.99
CA ILE A 64 5.70 10.56 8.32
C ILE A 64 5.91 9.35 9.23
N CYS A 65 7.11 9.21 9.82
CA CYS A 65 7.41 8.16 10.78
C CYS A 65 6.41 8.17 11.94
N GLN A 66 6.13 9.34 12.52
CA GLN A 66 5.18 9.50 13.62
C GLN A 66 3.75 9.16 13.20
N LYS A 67 3.30 9.63 12.03
CA LYS A 67 1.98 9.31 11.48
C LYS A 67 1.81 7.79 11.31
N ILE A 68 2.79 7.11 10.71
CA ILE A 68 2.75 5.65 10.53
C ILE A 68 2.78 4.91 11.87
N LYS A 69 3.60 5.40 12.83
CA LYS A 69 3.67 4.87 14.20
C LYS A 69 2.33 4.99 14.91
N TYR A 70 1.68 6.15 14.83
CA TYR A 70 0.39 6.46 15.44
C TYR A 70 -0.76 5.65 14.81
N GLU A 71 -0.80 5.55 13.49
CA GLU A 71 -1.77 4.73 12.76
C GLU A 71 -1.57 3.22 12.98
N GLY A 72 -0.47 2.82 13.63
CA GLY A 72 -0.17 1.42 13.93
C GLY A 72 0.16 0.57 12.70
N ARG A 73 0.44 1.19 11.55
CA ARG A 73 0.78 0.50 10.28
C ARG A 73 2.24 0.03 10.20
N GLN A 74 3.04 0.39 11.20
CA GLN A 74 4.42 -0.06 11.32
C GLN A 74 4.53 -1.53 11.76
N LEU A 75 5.60 -2.17 11.32
CA LEU A 75 6.07 -3.43 11.89
C LEU A 75 6.77 -3.12 13.21
N LYS A 76 6.02 -3.06 14.32
CA LYS A 76 6.50 -2.58 15.63
C LYS A 76 7.81 -3.23 16.09
N ASN A 77 7.87 -4.57 16.10
CA ASN A 77 9.06 -5.30 16.56
C ASN A 77 10.30 -4.96 15.72
N LEU A 78 10.11 -4.89 14.41
CA LEU A 78 11.20 -4.58 13.49
C LEU A 78 11.61 -3.11 13.58
N THR A 79 10.65 -2.20 13.65
CA THR A 79 10.90 -0.77 13.81
C THR A 79 11.70 -0.48 15.08
N ASN A 80 11.31 -1.10 16.20
CA ASN A 80 12.03 -0.95 17.47
C ASN A 80 13.44 -1.51 17.37
N LYS A 81 13.62 -2.70 16.77
CA LYS A 81 14.95 -3.31 16.60
C LYS A 81 15.85 -2.47 15.70
N LEU A 82 15.34 -1.95 14.57
CA LEU A 82 16.09 -1.04 13.70
C LEU A 82 16.43 0.27 14.41
N SER A 83 15.51 0.82 15.19
CA SER A 83 15.75 2.04 15.96
C SER A 83 16.89 1.86 16.96
N GLU A 84 16.92 0.74 17.67
CA GLU A 84 18.00 0.40 18.59
C GLU A 84 19.33 0.21 17.86
N LEU A 85 19.34 -0.52 16.73
CA LEU A 85 20.56 -0.73 15.94
C LEU A 85 21.13 0.58 15.40
N PHE A 86 20.30 1.46 14.82
CA PHE A 86 20.77 2.75 14.33
C PHE A 86 21.18 3.70 15.46
N GLN A 87 20.54 3.64 16.64
CA GLN A 87 20.99 4.38 17.82
C GLN A 87 22.39 3.92 18.25
N ASN A 88 22.60 2.61 18.35
CA ASN A 88 23.87 2.03 18.77
C ASN A 88 24.98 2.30 17.73
N SER A 89 24.67 2.14 16.44
CA SER A 89 25.59 2.50 15.35
C SER A 89 25.89 3.99 15.32
N GLY A 90 24.89 4.84 15.56
CA GLY A 90 25.04 6.30 15.62
C GLY A 90 25.87 6.81 16.80
N GLN A 91 26.10 5.97 17.81
CA GLN A 91 27.01 6.23 18.94
C GLN A 91 28.39 5.60 18.75
N SER A 92 28.58 4.76 17.73
CA SER A 92 29.84 4.07 17.48
C SER A 92 30.79 4.96 16.68
N ASP A 93 31.96 5.24 17.26
CA ASP A 93 32.99 6.08 16.64
C ASP A 93 33.40 5.56 15.25
N ASP A 94 33.62 4.25 15.09
CA ASP A 94 34.03 3.64 13.82
C ASP A 94 32.95 3.78 12.73
N PHE A 95 31.68 3.53 13.08
CA PHE A 95 30.57 3.69 12.13
C PHE A 95 30.42 5.15 11.70
N MET A 96 30.50 6.08 12.66
CA MET A 96 30.29 7.50 12.39
C MET A 96 31.45 8.13 11.64
N GLU A 97 32.70 7.73 11.92
CA GLU A 97 33.86 8.14 11.15
C GLU A 97 33.73 7.68 9.69
N GLN A 98 33.37 6.42 9.46
CA GLN A 98 33.15 5.89 8.12
C GLN A 98 31.99 6.60 7.41
N LEU A 99 30.85 6.78 8.09
CA LEU A 99 29.68 7.47 7.52
C LEU A 99 30.04 8.90 7.10
N LEU A 100 30.67 9.69 7.98
CA LEU A 100 31.09 11.05 7.68
C LEU A 100 32.16 11.09 6.58
N HIS A 101 33.10 10.15 6.56
CA HIS A 101 34.09 10.02 5.50
C HIS A 101 33.44 9.81 4.13
N TYR A 102 32.47 8.90 4.05
CA TYR A 102 31.77 8.59 2.81
C TYR A 102 30.83 9.71 2.37
N ILE A 103 30.13 10.38 3.30
CA ILE A 103 29.33 11.57 3.01
C ILE A 103 30.20 12.69 2.40
N ASN A 104 31.34 12.97 3.03
CA ASN A 104 32.25 14.04 2.56
C ASN A 104 32.83 13.74 1.18
N LYS A 105 33.07 12.46 0.85
CA LYS A 105 33.57 12.01 -0.47
C LYS A 105 32.47 11.72 -1.48
N LYS A 106 31.19 11.81 -1.09
CA LYS A 106 30.03 11.43 -1.89
C LYS A 106 30.09 9.99 -2.43
N GLU A 107 30.54 9.07 -1.59
CA GLU A 107 30.68 7.64 -1.91
C GLU A 107 29.38 6.89 -1.57
N ASP A 108 28.29 7.19 -2.28
CA ASP A 108 26.94 6.69 -1.98
C ASP A 108 26.87 5.15 -1.90
N GLU A 109 27.61 4.44 -2.76
CA GLU A 109 27.71 2.97 -2.74
C GLU A 109 28.24 2.43 -1.40
N LYS A 110 29.21 3.11 -0.80
CA LYS A 110 29.77 2.69 0.50
C LYS A 110 28.82 3.03 1.65
N ILE A 111 28.10 4.14 1.55
CA ILE A 111 27.03 4.48 2.50
C ILE A 111 25.93 3.42 2.46
N ARG A 112 25.49 3.02 1.26
CA ARG A 112 24.51 1.94 1.08
C ARG A 112 24.99 0.65 1.71
N TYR A 113 26.25 0.26 1.45
CA TYR A 113 26.84 -0.92 2.06
C TYR A 113 26.81 -0.86 3.61
N LEU A 114 27.21 0.28 4.18
CA LEU A 114 27.21 0.52 5.62
C LEU A 114 25.80 0.40 6.23
N ILE A 115 24.78 0.98 5.58
CA ILE A 115 23.38 0.85 5.99
C ILE A 115 22.92 -0.61 5.88
N THR A 116 23.22 -1.30 4.78
CA THR A 116 22.86 -2.71 4.58
C THR A 116 23.44 -3.61 5.68
N GLN A 117 24.65 -3.33 6.18
CA GLN A 117 25.22 -4.08 7.31
C GLN A 117 24.39 -3.93 8.58
N VAL A 118 23.88 -2.73 8.87
CA VAL A 118 23.01 -2.48 10.03
C VAL A 118 21.65 -3.15 9.82
N GLU A 119 21.05 -2.97 8.65
CA GLU A 119 19.75 -3.55 8.31
C GLU A 119 19.77 -5.08 8.34
N ASN A 120 20.86 -5.71 7.88
CA ASN A 120 20.99 -7.17 7.89
C ASN A 120 21.00 -7.78 9.31
N GLN A 121 21.39 -7.02 10.34
CA GLN A 121 21.30 -7.47 11.73
C GLN A 121 19.83 -7.56 12.20
N ALA A 122 18.95 -6.74 11.64
CA ALA A 122 17.52 -6.79 11.91
C ALA A 122 16.79 -7.80 11.02
N LEU A 123 17.11 -7.79 9.72
CA LEU A 123 16.34 -8.39 8.64
C LEU A 123 16.86 -9.74 8.14
N GLY A 124 18.07 -10.11 8.53
CA GLY A 124 18.78 -11.23 7.92
C GLY A 124 19.44 -10.82 6.62
N ASN A 125 19.76 -11.78 5.75
CA ASN A 125 20.54 -11.55 4.53
C ASN A 125 19.71 -10.92 3.41
N VAL A 126 19.28 -9.67 3.59
CA VAL A 126 18.50 -8.91 2.62
C VAL A 126 19.41 -8.12 1.68
N LYS A 127 18.90 -7.84 0.48
CA LYS A 127 19.57 -6.98 -0.51
C LYS A 127 18.64 -5.85 -0.94
N PRO A 128 18.36 -4.91 -0.04
CA PRO A 128 17.44 -3.84 -0.33
C PRO A 128 18.03 -2.85 -1.34
N ASP A 129 17.16 -2.24 -2.14
CA ASP A 129 17.47 -1.02 -2.87
C ASP A 129 17.39 0.17 -1.92
N ILE A 130 18.53 0.79 -1.62
CA ILE A 130 18.65 1.86 -0.64
C ILE A 130 18.87 3.20 -1.33
N GLN A 131 17.88 4.08 -1.35
CA GLN A 131 18.06 5.47 -1.79
C GLN A 131 18.52 6.33 -0.62
N VAL A 132 19.62 7.05 -0.81
CA VAL A 132 20.22 7.91 0.23
C VAL A 132 20.15 9.37 -0.20
N TRP A 133 19.86 10.26 0.75
CA TRP A 133 19.93 11.69 0.58
C TRP A 133 20.59 12.32 1.80
N TYR A 134 21.56 13.20 1.57
CA TYR A 134 22.19 13.97 2.64
C TYR A 134 22.43 15.42 2.23
N SER A 135 22.21 16.32 3.18
CA SER A 135 22.44 17.76 2.97
C SER A 135 22.94 18.42 4.24
N LEU A 136 23.86 19.37 4.07
CA LEU A 136 24.36 20.20 5.17
C LEU A 136 23.34 21.29 5.47
N MET A 137 23.00 21.47 6.75
CA MET A 137 22.06 22.48 7.23
C MET A 137 22.57 23.17 8.49
N ASP A 138 22.07 24.37 8.78
CA ASP A 138 22.41 25.09 10.00
C ASP A 138 21.62 24.54 11.20
N ARG A 139 22.29 24.39 12.35
CA ARG A 139 21.75 23.78 13.58
C ARG A 139 20.51 24.50 14.10
N GLU A 140 20.42 25.82 13.91
CA GLU A 140 19.24 26.61 14.29
C GLU A 140 17.95 26.15 13.59
N LYS A 141 18.07 25.71 12.32
CA LYS A 141 16.94 25.11 11.59
C LYS A 141 16.67 23.67 12.01
N ALA A 142 17.64 22.98 12.60
CA ALA A 142 17.48 21.65 13.17
C ALA A 142 16.82 21.70 14.58
N ASP A 143 17.10 22.75 15.37
CA ASP A 143 16.58 22.88 16.74
C ASP A 143 15.13 23.38 16.83
N GLU A 144 14.66 24.23 15.91
CA GLU A 144 13.22 24.54 15.80
C GLU A 144 12.37 23.29 15.50
N ILE A 145 12.99 22.20 15.02
CA ILE A 145 12.34 20.94 14.68
C ILE A 145 12.26 20.01 15.91
N SER A 146 13.21 20.12 16.85
CA SER A 146 13.33 19.32 18.08
C SER A 146 12.24 19.59 19.13
N VAL A 147 11.76 20.85 19.20
CA VAL A 147 10.94 21.35 20.32
C VAL A 147 9.46 20.95 20.23
N SER A 148 9.01 20.29 19.16
CA SER A 148 7.64 19.73 19.09
C SER A 148 7.50 18.37 19.79
N ARG A 149 8.54 17.93 20.51
CA ARG A 149 8.55 16.67 21.28
C ARG A 149 7.92 16.87 22.65
N GLU A 150 6.64 17.25 22.70
CA GLU A 150 5.88 17.18 23.96
C GLU A 150 5.39 15.73 24.17
N PRO A 151 5.65 15.11 25.33
CA PRO A 151 5.13 13.79 25.66
C PRO A 151 3.61 13.88 25.83
N LEU A 152 2.89 13.10 25.04
CA LEU A 152 1.44 12.97 25.06
C LEU A 152 0.96 12.14 26.27
N GLU A 153 1.43 12.49 27.45
CA GLU A 153 1.00 11.94 28.73
C GLU A 153 0.84 13.10 29.71
N ASN A 154 -0.39 13.61 29.79
CA ASN A 154 -1.07 14.06 31.02
C ASN A 154 -2.08 15.19 30.73
N ILE A 155 -3.28 14.84 30.25
CA ILE A 155 -4.47 15.69 30.47
C ILE A 155 -5.62 14.78 30.87
N GLY A 156 -5.64 14.43 32.16
CA GLY A 156 -6.75 13.79 32.84
C GLY A 156 -6.89 14.34 34.26
N SER A 157 -7.89 15.21 34.47
CA SER A 157 -8.37 15.76 35.77
C SER A 157 -7.39 16.69 36.53
N ALA A 158 -7.77 17.83 37.13
CA ALA A 158 -9.05 18.39 37.59
C ALA A 158 -8.94 19.91 37.88
N GLY A 159 -10.09 20.62 37.92
CA GLY A 159 -10.34 21.94 38.56
C GLY A 159 -10.34 23.16 37.60
N GLU A 160 -11.49 23.63 37.10
CA GLU A 160 -12.41 24.65 37.70
C GLU A 160 -11.63 25.90 38.19
N GLU A 161 -11.83 27.13 37.66
CA GLU A 161 -13.05 27.97 37.69
C GLU A 161 -13.15 28.90 36.44
N GLY A 162 -14.37 29.12 35.91
CA GLY A 162 -14.67 29.91 34.69
C GLY A 162 -14.87 31.42 34.90
N PRO A 163 -15.77 32.14 34.16
CA PRO A 163 -16.31 31.99 32.80
C PRO A 163 -16.31 33.38 32.05
N PRO A 164 -17.22 33.72 31.13
CA PRO A 164 -17.48 33.22 29.77
C PRO A 164 -17.29 34.33 28.68
N SER A 165 -17.32 33.97 27.39
CA SER A 165 -17.98 34.78 26.33
C SER A 165 -18.17 33.92 25.08
N MET A 166 -19.43 33.60 24.80
CA MET A 166 -19.89 33.19 23.47
C MET A 166 -19.70 34.38 22.53
N GLU A 167 -19.18 34.15 21.33
CA GLU A 167 -19.84 34.65 20.14
C GLU A 167 -19.39 33.90 18.89
N GLU A 168 -20.41 33.57 18.12
CA GLU A 168 -20.48 32.75 16.92
C GLU A 168 -19.94 33.57 15.74
N SER A 169 -18.99 33.03 14.99
CA SER A 169 -18.69 33.56 13.66
C SER A 169 -18.42 32.41 12.70
N SER A 170 -19.50 32.06 12.02
CA SER A 170 -19.57 31.30 10.78
C SER A 170 -18.48 31.71 9.78
N ALA A 171 -17.66 30.74 9.40
CA ALA A 171 -16.96 30.73 8.13
C ALA A 171 -17.15 29.36 7.45
N THR A 172 -17.75 29.45 6.28
CA THR A 172 -18.00 28.45 5.23
C THR A 172 -16.91 27.37 5.09
N PRO A 173 -17.29 26.10 4.83
CA PRO A 173 -16.33 25.06 4.48
C PRO A 173 -15.85 25.29 3.04
N SER A 174 -14.56 25.59 2.87
CA SER A 174 -13.87 25.41 1.60
C SER A 174 -13.63 23.90 1.41
N PRO A 175 -13.84 23.33 0.21
CA PRO A 175 -13.96 21.89 0.00
C PRO A 175 -12.60 21.21 0.21
N ALA A 176 -12.39 20.69 1.41
CA ALA A 176 -11.38 19.67 1.63
C ALA A 176 -11.69 18.50 0.68
N ALA A 177 -10.69 18.13 -0.11
CA ALA A 177 -10.71 16.94 -0.93
C ALA A 177 -11.28 15.78 -0.11
N LEU A 178 -12.43 15.27 -0.53
CA LEU A 178 -13.03 14.03 -0.04
C LEU A 178 -12.06 12.90 -0.40
N THR A 179 -11.07 12.67 0.45
CA THR A 179 -10.19 11.51 0.32
C THR A 179 -11.05 10.27 0.52
N ILE A 180 -10.80 9.21 -0.25
CA ILE A 180 -11.53 7.94 -0.19
C ILE A 180 -11.68 7.40 1.23
N ASP A 181 -10.70 7.67 2.10
CA ASP A 181 -10.73 7.25 3.51
C ASP A 181 -11.91 7.85 4.32
N SER A 182 -12.52 8.95 3.86
CA SER A 182 -13.74 9.53 4.46
C SER A 182 -15.01 8.71 4.17
N SER A 183 -14.97 7.78 3.21
CA SER A 183 -16.11 6.95 2.82
C SER A 183 -16.31 5.71 3.71
N ILE A 184 -15.37 5.42 4.62
CA ILE A 184 -15.45 4.30 5.56
C ILE A 184 -15.73 4.84 6.97
N PRO A 185 -16.88 4.51 7.59
CA PRO A 185 -17.17 4.90 8.96
C PRO A 185 -16.11 4.39 9.95
N GLN A 186 -15.76 5.19 10.96
CA GLN A 186 -14.77 4.79 11.98
C GLN A 186 -15.18 3.54 12.79
N ASN A 187 -16.48 3.24 12.86
CA ASN A 187 -17.04 2.06 13.54
C ASN A 187 -17.31 0.88 12.58
N ALA A 188 -16.90 0.96 11.31
CA ALA A 188 -17.14 -0.10 10.34
C ALA A 188 -16.14 -1.26 10.44
N VAL A 189 -16.62 -2.47 10.20
CA VAL A 189 -15.80 -3.69 10.16
C VAL A 189 -15.03 -3.71 8.85
N ARG A 190 -13.70 -3.61 8.92
CA ARG A 190 -12.82 -3.61 7.75
C ARG A 190 -12.45 -5.03 7.35
N VAL A 191 -12.64 -5.38 6.08
CA VAL A 191 -12.33 -6.71 5.55
C VAL A 191 -11.40 -6.67 4.36
N GLN A 192 -10.56 -7.69 4.25
CA GLN A 192 -9.72 -7.93 3.09
C GLN A 192 -10.48 -8.74 2.04
N PHE A 193 -10.42 -8.31 0.78
CA PHE A 193 -11.08 -8.97 -0.33
C PHE A 193 -10.25 -8.85 -1.61
N LYS A 194 -10.59 -9.68 -2.58
CA LYS A 194 -10.10 -9.57 -3.96
C LYS A 194 -11.26 -9.53 -4.95
N PHE A 195 -11.04 -8.91 -6.09
CA PHE A 195 -12.02 -8.93 -7.18
C PHE A 195 -12.11 -10.30 -7.82
N ILE A 196 -13.31 -10.64 -8.29
CA ILE A 196 -13.53 -11.78 -9.17
C ILE A 196 -13.49 -11.28 -10.60
N LEU A 197 -12.51 -11.74 -11.36
CA LEU A 197 -12.33 -11.30 -12.74
C LEU A 197 -13.34 -11.97 -13.68
N SER A 198 -13.81 -11.23 -14.68
CA SER A 198 -14.67 -11.70 -15.76
C SER A 198 -14.26 -11.07 -17.09
N PRO A 199 -13.43 -11.76 -17.89
CA PRO A 199 -12.91 -11.23 -19.16
C PRO A 199 -14.01 -10.86 -20.19
N VAL A 200 -15.13 -11.58 -20.14
CA VAL A 200 -16.21 -11.50 -21.13
C VAL A 200 -17.32 -10.53 -20.70
N SER A 201 -17.77 -10.59 -19.45
CA SER A 201 -18.94 -9.83 -18.96
C SER A 201 -18.61 -8.87 -17.82
N GLY A 202 -17.33 -8.66 -17.54
CA GLY A 202 -16.90 -7.82 -16.43
C GLY A 202 -16.87 -6.33 -16.77
N ILE A 203 -17.00 -5.51 -15.74
CA ILE A 203 -16.86 -4.06 -15.78
C ILE A 203 -15.38 -3.74 -15.54
N PRO A 204 -14.71 -2.99 -16.42
CA PRO A 204 -13.34 -2.52 -16.17
C PRO A 204 -13.23 -1.77 -14.84
N VAL A 205 -12.15 -1.99 -14.08
CA VAL A 205 -11.94 -1.32 -12.78
C VAL A 205 -11.92 0.21 -12.93
N ASN A 206 -11.41 0.73 -14.05
CA ASN A 206 -11.42 2.16 -14.36
C ASN A 206 -12.80 2.76 -14.67
N GLN A 207 -13.82 1.90 -14.89
CA GLN A 207 -15.20 2.30 -15.19
C GLN A 207 -16.15 2.03 -14.03
N LEU A 208 -15.65 1.51 -12.91
CA LEU A 208 -16.45 1.34 -11.71
C LEU A 208 -16.95 2.70 -11.23
N LYS A 209 -18.19 2.74 -10.76
CA LYS A 209 -18.81 3.93 -10.18
C LYS A 209 -19.38 3.62 -8.80
N PRO A 210 -19.43 4.62 -7.90
CA PRO A 210 -20.19 4.50 -6.66
C PRO A 210 -21.64 4.06 -6.96
N GLY A 211 -22.09 3.02 -6.27
CA GLY A 211 -23.41 2.40 -6.48
C GLY A 211 -23.39 1.10 -7.29
N ASP A 212 -22.32 0.80 -8.02
CA ASP A 212 -22.21 -0.45 -8.79
C ASP A 212 -22.15 -1.66 -7.84
N GLN A 213 -22.81 -2.76 -8.24
CA GLN A 213 -22.75 -4.01 -7.50
C GLN A 213 -21.87 -5.03 -8.22
N ILE A 214 -20.92 -5.61 -7.49
CA ILE A 214 -19.93 -6.55 -8.01
C ILE A 214 -19.82 -7.78 -7.11
N LEU A 215 -19.27 -8.86 -7.63
CA LEU A 215 -18.92 -10.03 -6.85
C LEU A 215 -17.45 -9.99 -6.42
N VAL A 216 -17.23 -10.11 -5.11
CA VAL A 216 -15.90 -10.11 -4.50
C VAL A 216 -15.71 -11.37 -3.66
N GLN A 217 -14.45 -11.76 -3.46
CA GLN A 217 -14.11 -12.89 -2.58
C GLN A 217 -13.32 -12.37 -1.38
N LEU A 218 -13.80 -12.66 -0.18
CA LEU A 218 -13.08 -12.32 1.05
C LEU A 218 -11.81 -13.16 1.20
N LEU A 219 -10.78 -12.61 1.84
CA LEU A 219 -9.50 -13.26 2.08
C LEU A 219 -9.36 -13.62 3.55
N ALA A 220 -9.10 -14.89 3.87
CA ALA A 220 -8.90 -15.37 5.24
C ALA A 220 -7.50 -15.03 5.80
N GLY A 221 -6.98 -13.83 5.50
CA GLY A 221 -5.65 -13.38 5.94
C GLY A 221 -5.64 -12.68 7.30
N ASP A 222 -6.80 -12.26 7.80
CA ASP A 222 -6.94 -11.49 9.03
C ASP A 222 -8.09 -12.04 9.91
N PRO A 223 -7.91 -12.12 11.26
CA PRO A 223 -8.95 -12.57 12.19
C PRO A 223 -10.30 -11.87 12.03
N THR A 224 -10.32 -10.57 11.72
CA THR A 224 -11.58 -9.83 11.52
C THR A 224 -12.30 -10.30 10.26
N THR A 225 -11.56 -10.48 9.16
CA THR A 225 -12.12 -11.00 7.91
C THR A 225 -12.57 -12.47 8.05
N LEU A 226 -11.83 -13.29 8.79
CA LEU A 226 -12.21 -14.66 9.17
C LEU A 226 -13.52 -14.70 9.96
N GLY A 227 -13.67 -13.83 10.96
CA GLY A 227 -14.91 -13.71 11.73
C GLY A 227 -16.12 -13.36 10.86
N VAL A 228 -15.94 -12.50 9.85
CA VAL A 228 -16.99 -12.19 8.87
C VAL A 228 -17.30 -13.38 7.96
N ILE A 229 -16.28 -14.10 7.47
CA ILE A 229 -16.44 -15.31 6.65
C ILE A 229 -17.25 -16.38 7.40
N ASP A 230 -16.96 -16.58 8.69
CA ASP A 230 -17.66 -17.54 9.54
C ASP A 230 -19.09 -17.09 9.86
N THR A 231 -19.28 -15.81 10.18
CA THR A 231 -20.60 -15.21 10.46
C THR A 231 -21.53 -15.30 9.24
N MET A 232 -21.00 -15.03 8.05
CA MET A 232 -21.73 -15.09 6.78
C MET A 232 -21.79 -16.51 6.19
N LYS A 233 -21.20 -17.52 6.87
CA LYS A 233 -21.13 -18.92 6.43
C LYS A 233 -20.63 -19.08 4.99
N LEU A 234 -19.59 -18.33 4.65
CA LEU A 234 -19.05 -18.28 3.28
C LEU A 234 -18.06 -19.41 3.00
N LYS A 235 -17.60 -20.13 4.03
CA LYS A 235 -16.68 -21.26 3.87
C LYS A 235 -17.44 -22.48 3.33
N THR A 236 -17.01 -23.01 2.18
CA THR A 236 -17.53 -24.27 1.63
C THR A 236 -16.89 -25.48 2.30
N GLU A 237 -17.51 -26.65 2.14
CA GLU A 237 -17.00 -27.93 2.69
C GLU A 237 -15.57 -28.24 2.20
N ASP A 238 -15.23 -27.79 1.00
CA ASP A 238 -13.90 -27.91 0.38
C ASP A 238 -12.87 -26.87 0.90
N GLY A 239 -13.25 -26.04 1.87
CA GLY A 239 -12.38 -25.01 2.45
C GLY A 239 -12.23 -23.74 1.60
N SER A 240 -12.95 -23.60 0.50
CA SER A 240 -12.96 -22.39 -0.35
C SER A 240 -13.95 -21.33 0.18
N ILE A 241 -13.69 -20.06 -0.10
CA ILE A 241 -14.56 -18.95 0.34
C ILE A 241 -15.52 -18.58 -0.79
N ARG A 242 -16.82 -18.63 -0.54
CA ARG A 242 -17.88 -18.27 -1.50
C ARG A 242 -17.83 -16.77 -1.81
N PRO A 243 -17.98 -16.37 -3.10
CA PRO A 243 -18.15 -14.97 -3.49
C PRO A 243 -19.34 -14.30 -2.83
N VAL A 244 -19.19 -13.02 -2.50
CA VAL A 244 -20.25 -12.18 -1.94
C VAL A 244 -20.54 -10.95 -2.80
N PRO A 245 -21.80 -10.51 -2.86
CA PRO A 245 -22.14 -9.24 -3.48
C PRO A 245 -21.62 -8.07 -2.63
N ALA A 246 -20.99 -7.11 -3.29
CA ALA A 246 -20.51 -5.86 -2.70
C ALA A 246 -20.99 -4.68 -3.54
N THR A 247 -21.26 -3.55 -2.87
CA THR A 247 -21.58 -2.28 -3.53
C THR A 247 -20.35 -1.37 -3.49
N ILE A 248 -19.97 -0.77 -4.61
CA ILE A 248 -18.92 0.26 -4.65
C ILE A 248 -19.42 1.50 -3.93
N VAL A 249 -18.65 2.01 -2.97
CA VAL A 249 -18.96 3.23 -2.22
C VAL A 249 -18.14 4.40 -2.73
N ALA A 250 -16.87 4.15 -3.03
CA ALA A 250 -15.97 5.14 -3.60
C ALA A 250 -14.96 4.44 -4.51
N THR A 251 -14.52 5.15 -5.55
CA THR A 251 -13.46 4.69 -6.44
C THR A 251 -12.69 5.90 -6.95
N GLU A 252 -11.37 5.81 -6.95
CA GLU A 252 -10.45 6.86 -7.39
C GLU A 252 -9.46 6.22 -8.33
N ASN A 253 -9.43 6.71 -9.56
CA ASN A 253 -8.52 6.24 -10.58
C ASN A 253 -7.32 7.19 -10.67
N LYS A 254 -6.11 6.67 -10.47
CA LYS A 254 -4.83 7.39 -10.53
C LYS A 254 -4.01 6.96 -11.76
N GLY A 255 -4.65 6.91 -12.94
CA GLY A 255 -3.99 6.67 -14.22
C GLY A 255 -3.82 5.19 -14.54
N THR A 256 -2.83 4.52 -13.94
CA THR A 256 -2.59 3.06 -14.08
C THR A 256 -3.18 2.25 -12.95
N GLU A 257 -3.41 2.89 -11.80
CA GLU A 257 -3.87 2.27 -10.57
C GLU A 257 -5.28 2.75 -10.22
N SER A 258 -6.06 1.92 -9.52
CA SER A 258 -7.39 2.27 -9.03
C SER A 258 -7.58 1.81 -7.60
N GLU A 259 -8.01 2.75 -6.77
CA GLU A 259 -8.41 2.49 -5.40
C GLU A 259 -9.93 2.36 -5.34
N THR A 260 -10.43 1.28 -4.76
CA THR A 260 -11.86 1.01 -4.69
C THR A 260 -12.27 0.61 -3.27
N VAL A 261 -13.27 1.31 -2.74
CA VAL A 261 -13.94 0.99 -1.48
C VAL A 261 -15.27 0.35 -1.78
N ILE A 262 -15.49 -0.81 -1.17
CA ILE A 262 -16.72 -1.57 -1.25
C ILE A 262 -17.42 -1.64 0.11
N ARG A 263 -18.73 -1.85 0.06
CA ARG A 263 -19.56 -2.19 1.21
C ARG A 263 -20.21 -3.55 0.98
N ILE A 264 -20.10 -4.41 1.99
CA ILE A 264 -20.71 -5.73 2.06
C ILE A 264 -21.73 -5.67 3.22
N GLY A 265 -23.02 -5.82 2.96
CA GLY A 265 -24.04 -5.65 4.01
C GLY A 265 -24.13 -4.23 4.58
N ALA A 266 -24.49 -4.09 5.87
CA ALA A 266 -24.72 -2.80 6.51
C ALA A 266 -23.42 -2.13 7.02
N ASP A 267 -22.55 -2.91 7.68
CA ASP A 267 -21.42 -2.38 8.46
C ASP A 267 -20.05 -2.93 8.05
N ILE A 268 -19.98 -3.75 6.99
CA ILE A 268 -18.72 -4.35 6.52
C ILE A 268 -18.21 -3.58 5.31
N PHE A 269 -16.98 -3.09 5.38
CA PHE A 269 -16.35 -2.31 4.32
C PHE A 269 -15.01 -2.91 3.96
N GLY A 270 -14.70 -2.92 2.67
CA GLY A 270 -13.41 -3.34 2.16
C GLY A 270 -12.77 -2.20 1.37
N LYS A 271 -11.45 -2.10 1.43
CA LYS A 271 -10.66 -1.27 0.53
C LYS A 271 -9.67 -2.14 -0.20
N VAL A 272 -9.63 -2.03 -1.53
CA VAL A 272 -8.66 -2.74 -2.37
C VAL A 272 -7.99 -1.74 -3.28
N TYR A 273 -6.72 -2.02 -3.55
CA TYR A 273 -5.90 -1.30 -4.50
C TYR A 273 -5.59 -2.24 -5.65
N GLU A 274 -5.85 -1.79 -6.87
CA GLU A 274 -5.56 -2.54 -8.09
C GLU A 274 -4.57 -1.77 -8.95
N GLU A 275 -3.47 -2.43 -9.28
CA GLU A 275 -2.40 -1.87 -10.12
C GLU A 275 -2.72 -1.98 -11.62
N GLU A 276 -3.73 -2.77 -11.99
CA GLU A 276 -4.10 -3.02 -13.38
C GLU A 276 -5.50 -2.51 -13.71
N ASN A 277 -5.56 -1.32 -14.30
CA ASN A 277 -6.81 -0.67 -14.70
C ASN A 277 -7.58 -1.36 -15.86
N THR A 278 -6.98 -2.36 -16.52
CA THR A 278 -7.60 -3.14 -17.61
C THR A 278 -8.39 -4.35 -17.14
N ILE A 279 -8.27 -4.73 -15.86
CA ILE A 279 -8.98 -5.90 -15.35
C ILE A 279 -10.49 -5.64 -15.28
N LYS A 280 -11.27 -6.63 -15.70
CA LYS A 280 -12.73 -6.57 -15.71
C LYS A 280 -13.28 -7.35 -14.54
N VAL A 281 -13.99 -6.68 -13.63
CA VAL A 281 -14.59 -7.30 -12.44
C VAL A 281 -15.99 -7.82 -12.73
N ARG A 282 -16.36 -8.94 -12.13
CA ARG A 282 -17.67 -9.57 -12.34
C ARG A 282 -18.79 -8.72 -11.73
N PRO A 283 -19.72 -8.16 -12.52
CA PRO A 283 -20.89 -7.49 -11.98
C PRO A 283 -21.79 -8.49 -11.24
N TYR A 284 -22.43 -8.03 -10.18
CA TYR A 284 -23.48 -8.78 -9.53
C TYR A 284 -24.78 -8.54 -10.28
N THR A 285 -25.24 -9.53 -11.05
CA THR A 285 -26.45 -9.43 -11.88
C THR A 285 -27.74 -9.77 -11.14
N GLY A 286 -27.66 -10.11 -9.85
CA GLY A 286 -28.78 -10.58 -9.04
C GLY A 286 -29.32 -11.93 -9.50
N GLU A 287 -29.52 -12.88 -8.58
CA GLU A 287 -30.50 -13.93 -8.88
C GLU A 287 -31.87 -13.26 -8.96
N LYS A 288 -32.44 -13.18 -10.17
CA LYS A 288 -33.85 -12.87 -10.36
C LYS A 288 -34.69 -13.99 -9.73
N GLY A 289 -35.03 -13.83 -8.45
CA GLY A 289 -36.31 -14.30 -7.93
C GLY A 289 -37.44 -13.54 -8.64
N PRO A 290 -38.60 -14.16 -8.90
CA PRO A 290 -39.56 -13.67 -9.88
C PRO A 290 -40.32 -12.47 -9.35
N SER A 291 -39.88 -11.25 -9.69
CA SER A 291 -40.71 -10.07 -9.54
C SER A 291 -41.59 -9.90 -10.77
N LYS A 292 -42.90 -10.11 -10.53
CA LYS A 292 -44.00 -9.68 -11.39
C LYS A 292 -43.86 -8.19 -11.72
N GLY A 293 -44.14 -7.84 -12.97
CA GLY A 293 -44.94 -6.66 -13.30
C GLY A 293 -44.22 -5.54 -14.03
N SER A 294 -44.56 -5.43 -15.33
CA SER A 294 -44.41 -4.30 -16.25
C SER A 294 -43.01 -3.85 -16.68
N ALA A 295 -42.77 -3.44 -17.93
CA ALA A 295 -43.27 -3.78 -19.26
C ALA A 295 -42.45 -2.89 -20.20
N ILE A 296 -41.86 -3.50 -21.25
CA ILE A 296 -41.55 -2.92 -22.58
C ILE A 296 -40.46 -1.83 -22.56
N SER A 297 -39.36 -1.93 -23.32
CA SER A 297 -39.33 -2.11 -24.77
C SER A 297 -38.13 -2.92 -25.26
N GLN A 298 -38.45 -3.88 -26.12
CA GLN A 298 -37.56 -4.51 -27.08
C GLN A 298 -37.07 -3.47 -28.10
N HIS A 299 -35.77 -3.47 -28.38
CA HIS A 299 -35.34 -3.52 -29.77
C HIS A 299 -34.10 -4.40 -29.90
N SER A 300 -34.28 -5.42 -30.73
CA SER A 300 -33.32 -6.41 -31.14
C SER A 300 -32.23 -5.80 -32.00
N ALA A 301 -30.98 -6.20 -31.76
CA ALA A 301 -29.98 -6.33 -32.81
C ALA A 301 -29.29 -7.68 -32.60
N SER A 302 -29.71 -8.65 -33.40
CA SER A 302 -29.05 -9.91 -33.62
C SER A 302 -27.81 -9.69 -34.50
N SER A 303 -26.65 -10.13 -34.04
CA SER A 303 -25.57 -10.58 -34.93
C SER A 303 -24.86 -11.77 -34.28
N THR A 304 -25.10 -12.90 -34.90
CA THR A 304 -24.33 -14.14 -34.88
C THR A 304 -22.83 -13.89 -35.01
N GLU A 305 -22.01 -14.47 -34.12
CA GLU A 305 -20.63 -14.86 -34.44
C GLU A 305 -20.12 -15.88 -33.40
N ALA A 306 -20.55 -17.13 -33.59
CA ALA A 306 -19.97 -18.32 -32.99
C ALA A 306 -19.81 -19.34 -34.12
N GLY A 307 -18.80 -19.12 -34.98
CA GLY A 307 -18.62 -19.92 -36.21
C GLY A 307 -17.18 -20.19 -36.61
N GLU A 308 -16.17 -19.58 -35.99
CA GLU A 308 -14.82 -19.55 -36.57
C GLU A 308 -13.81 -20.47 -35.86
N SER A 309 -13.99 -20.73 -34.56
CA SER A 309 -13.05 -21.56 -33.79
C SER A 309 -13.21 -23.07 -34.02
N SER A 310 -14.36 -23.53 -34.50
CA SER A 310 -14.58 -24.95 -34.82
C SER A 310 -13.85 -25.36 -36.10
N LEU A 311 -13.75 -24.48 -37.09
CA LEU A 311 -13.23 -24.83 -38.41
C LEU A 311 -11.69 -24.87 -38.41
N LEU A 312 -11.05 -23.94 -37.69
CA LEU A 312 -9.59 -23.93 -37.51
C LEU A 312 -9.07 -25.14 -36.73
N LEU A 313 -9.80 -25.59 -35.70
CA LEU A 313 -9.44 -26.78 -34.94
C LEU A 313 -9.51 -28.04 -35.82
N THR A 314 -10.54 -28.18 -36.65
CA THR A 314 -10.67 -29.31 -37.57
C THR A 314 -9.57 -29.33 -38.63
N VAL A 315 -9.17 -28.16 -39.17
CA VAL A 315 -8.08 -28.06 -40.15
C VAL A 315 -6.73 -28.44 -39.55
N LEU A 316 -6.44 -28.02 -38.31
CA LEU A 316 -5.18 -28.39 -37.64
C LEU A 316 -5.08 -29.89 -37.35
N ILE A 317 -6.18 -30.53 -36.94
CA ILE A 317 -6.22 -31.99 -36.73
C ILE A 317 -6.01 -32.73 -38.06
N ALA A 318 -6.64 -32.25 -39.15
CA ALA A 318 -6.47 -32.85 -40.46
C ALA A 318 -5.02 -32.75 -40.97
N LEU A 319 -4.37 -31.61 -40.80
CA LEU A 319 -2.95 -31.43 -41.17
C LEU A 319 -2.01 -32.31 -40.34
N GLY A 320 -2.30 -32.48 -39.05
CA GLY A 320 -1.52 -33.36 -38.16
C GLY A 320 -1.53 -34.82 -38.62
N ILE A 321 -2.70 -35.33 -39.02
CA ILE A 321 -2.84 -36.72 -39.49
C ILE A 321 -2.11 -36.92 -40.82
N VAL A 322 -2.18 -35.97 -41.74
CA VAL A 322 -1.47 -36.05 -43.03
C VAL A 322 0.04 -35.99 -42.82
N GLY A 323 0.53 -35.13 -41.92
CA GLY A 323 1.96 -35.03 -41.60
C GLY A 323 2.52 -36.33 -41.02
N ILE A 324 1.81 -36.94 -40.07
CA ILE A 324 2.22 -38.23 -39.48
C ILE A 324 2.17 -39.34 -40.55
N GLY A 325 1.16 -39.33 -41.42
CA GLY A 325 1.06 -40.27 -42.54
C GLY A 325 2.24 -40.19 -43.51
N MET A 326 2.66 -38.98 -43.89
CA MET A 326 3.81 -38.79 -44.77
C MET A 326 5.13 -39.26 -44.14
N VAL A 327 5.33 -39.00 -42.84
CA VAL A 327 6.53 -39.48 -42.13
C VAL A 327 6.53 -41.01 -42.05
N ALA A 328 5.38 -41.63 -41.75
CA ALA A 328 5.27 -43.09 -41.70
C ALA A 328 5.56 -43.74 -43.06
N VAL A 329 5.07 -43.17 -44.16
CA VAL A 329 5.37 -43.66 -45.51
C VAL A 329 6.86 -43.48 -45.84
N PHE A 330 7.47 -42.35 -45.47
CA PHE A 330 8.89 -42.10 -45.72
C PHE A 330 9.79 -43.10 -44.98
N VAL A 331 9.45 -43.46 -43.74
CA VAL A 331 10.19 -44.45 -42.93
C VAL A 331 10.00 -45.89 -43.43
N PHE A 332 8.92 -46.17 -44.16
CA PHE A 332 8.64 -47.52 -44.66
C PHE A 332 9.10 -47.77 -46.10
N LEU A 333 9.32 -46.70 -46.89
CA LEU A 333 9.76 -46.78 -48.29
C LEU A 333 11.25 -46.47 -48.51
N PHE A 334 11.95 -45.92 -47.51
CA PHE A 334 13.39 -45.67 -47.51
C PHE A 334 14.03 -46.29 -46.26
#